data_AF-A0A2J4XZ56-F1
#
_entry.id   AF-A0A2J4XZ56-F1
#
_cell.length_a   1.000
_cell.length_b   1.000
_cell.length_c   1.000
_cell.angle_alpha   90.00
_cell.angle_beta   90.00
_cell.angle_gamma   90.00
#
_symmetry.space_group_name_H-M   'P 1'
#
loop_
_entity.id
_entity.type
_entity.pdbx_description
1 polymer ?
#
loop_
_entity_poly.entity_id
_entity_poly.type
_entity_poly.pdbx_seq_one_letter_code
_entity_poly.pdbx_strand_id
1 'polypeptide(L)' 'MYTIREGYAPFRHYQTWFRVCGDIDSGLTPLVVAHGGPGCTHDYVDAFRDIALSGRAVIHYDQLG' A
#
# COMPACT_ATOMS: atom_id res chain seq x y z
N MET A 1 9.29 -2.22 14.66
CA MET A 1 9.49 -2.80 13.31
C MET A 1 8.18 -3.44 12.89
N TYR A 2 7.71 -3.20 11.67
CA TYR A 2 6.47 -3.79 11.15
C TYR A 2 6.78 -4.84 10.08
N THR A 3 5.82 -5.70 9.76
CA THR A 3 5.91 -6.68 8.66
C THR A 3 5.66 -6.02 7.32
N ILE A 4 6.30 -6.53 6.26
CA ILE A 4 6.05 -6.10 4.88
C ILE A 4 5.56 -7.30 4.08
N ARG A 5 4.46 -7.12 3.36
CA ARG A 5 3.94 -8.11 2.40
C ARG A 5 3.59 -7.42 1.10
N GLU A 6 4.13 -7.94 0.01
CA GLU A 6 3.84 -7.46 -1.35
C GLU A 6 3.07 -8.51 -2.15
N GLY A 7 2.39 -8.08 -3.20
CA GLY A 7 1.69 -8.99 -4.09
C GLY A 7 1.02 -8.28 -5.25
N TYR A 8 0.27 -9.05 -6.02
CA TYR A 8 -0.54 -8.58 -7.13
C TYR A 8 -2.00 -8.94 -6.90
N ALA A 9 -2.89 -7.96 -7.05
CA ALA A 9 -4.32 -8.17 -7.04
C ALA A 9 -4.87 -8.13 -8.48
N PRO A 10 -5.84 -8.99 -8.84
CA PRO A 10 -6.46 -8.94 -10.15
C PRO A 10 -7.30 -7.66 -10.31
N PHE A 11 -7.15 -6.97 -11.45
CA PHE A 11 -7.97 -5.83 -11.85
C PHE A 11 -8.43 -5.99 -13.29
N ARG A 12 -9.65 -6.52 -13.48
CA ARG A 12 -10.18 -6.91 -14.80
C ARG A 12 -9.21 -7.85 -15.53
N HIS A 13 -8.67 -7.42 -16.68
CA HIS A 13 -7.71 -8.18 -17.48
C HIS A 13 -6.24 -7.89 -17.10
N TYR A 14 -6.02 -7.06 -16.08
CA TYR A 14 -4.70 -6.61 -15.63
C TYR A 14 -4.44 -7.04 -14.17
N GLN A 15 -3.25 -6.67 -13.68
CA GLN A 15 -2.86 -6.84 -12.29
C GLN A 15 -2.42 -5.49 -11.72
N THR A 16 -2.71 -5.28 -10.44
CA THR A 16 -2.30 -4.10 -9.67
C THR A 16 -1.32 -4.58 -8.60
N TRP A 17 -0.11 -4.02 -8.60
CA TRP A 17 0.85 -4.28 -7.53
C TRP A 17 0.40 -3.57 -6.25
N PHE A 18 0.63 -4.20 -5.10
CA PHE A 18 0.42 -3.59 -3.80
C PHE A 18 1.50 -4.01 -2.79
N ARG A 19 1.66 -3.19 -1.75
CA ARG A 19 2.44 -3.48 -0.55
C ARG A 19 1.67 -3.11 0.69
N VAL A 20 1.65 -4.03 1.65
CA VAL A 20 1.12 -3.84 3.00
C VAL A 20 2.30 -3.71 3.96
N CYS A 21 2.33 -2.62 4.72
CA CYS A 21 3.20 -2.41 5.86
C CYS A 21 2.38 -2.49 7.15
N GLY A 22 2.73 -3.41 8.06
CA GLY A 22 1.96 -3.72 9.27
C GLY A 22 1.02 -4.91 9.10
N ASP A 23 0.07 -5.02 10.02
CA ASP A 23 -0.89 -6.12 10.12
C ASP A 23 -2.31 -5.60 9.87
N ILE A 24 -2.99 -6.17 8.88
CA ILE A 24 -4.38 -5.81 8.52
C ILE A 24 -5.38 -6.35 9.54
N ASP A 25 -4.99 -7.35 10.33
CA ASP A 25 -5.81 -7.98 11.35
C ASP A 25 -5.59 -7.35 12.74
N SER A 26 -4.87 -6.21 12.81
CA SER A 26 -4.56 -5.52 14.08
C SER A 26 -5.77 -4.87 14.78
N GLY A 27 -6.95 -4.84 14.13
CA GLY A 27 -8.16 -4.19 14.61
C GLY A 27 -8.23 -2.68 14.34
N LEU A 28 -7.15 -2.07 13.82
CA LEU A 28 -7.15 -0.66 13.38
C LEU A 28 -7.49 -0.55 11.90
N THR A 29 -8.36 0.39 11.52
CA THR A 29 -8.73 0.62 10.10
C THR A 29 -7.51 0.86 9.21
N PRO A 30 -7.26 0.07 8.15
CA PRO A 30 -6.11 0.28 7.28
C PRO A 30 -6.12 1.65 6.57
N LEU A 31 -4.94 2.22 6.34
CA LEU A 31 -4.75 3.41 5.51
C LEU A 31 -4.34 3.00 4.09
N VAL A 32 -5.14 3.37 3.08
CA VAL A 32 -4.81 3.16 1.67
C VAL A 32 -4.25 4.46 1.09
N VAL A 33 -3.04 4.40 0.51
CA VAL A 33 -2.36 5.55 -0.09
C VAL A 33 -2.53 5.51 -1.60
N ALA A 34 -3.18 6.52 -2.16
CA ALA A 34 -3.30 6.71 -3.60
C ALA A 34 -2.28 7.77 -4.07
N HIS A 35 -1.35 7.38 -4.93
CA HIS A 35 -0.41 8.31 -5.55
C HIS A 35 -1.09 9.16 -6.65
N GLY A 36 -0.40 10.21 -7.11
CA GLY A 36 -0.79 11.13 -8.17
C GLY A 36 -0.03 10.88 -9.47
N GLY A 37 0.08 11.90 -10.33
CA GLY A 37 0.64 11.80 -11.69
C GLY A 37 -0.35 12.34 -12.72
N PRO A 38 -1.11 11.50 -13.44
CA PRO A 38 -1.17 10.01 -13.42
C PRO A 38 0.06 9.34 -14.06
N GLY A 39 0.29 8.04 -13.80
CA GLY A 39 1.40 7.24 -14.37
C GLY A 39 2.73 7.33 -13.61
N CYS A 40 2.74 7.96 -12.43
CA CYS A 40 3.82 7.82 -11.45
C CYS A 40 3.61 6.55 -10.61
N THR A 41 4.55 6.26 -9.71
CA THR A 41 4.51 5.09 -8.81
C THR A 41 4.35 5.52 -7.35
N HIS A 42 4.23 4.54 -6.44
CA HIS A 42 4.14 4.77 -5.00
C HIS A 42 5.44 5.32 -4.36
N ASP A 43 6.59 5.28 -5.04
CA ASP A 43 7.91 5.59 -4.46
C ASP A 43 7.97 6.98 -3.80
N TYR A 44 7.38 8.00 -4.43
CA TYR A 44 7.45 9.38 -3.90
C TYR A 44 6.54 9.62 -2.69
N VAL A 45 5.64 8.68 -2.40
CA VAL A 45 4.76 8.68 -1.22
C VAL A 45 5.12 7.54 -0.25
N ASP A 46 6.29 6.92 -0.41
CA ASP A 46 6.76 5.78 0.40
C ASP A 46 6.80 6.11 1.89
N ALA A 47 7.14 7.36 2.25
CA ALA A 47 7.25 7.82 3.64
C ALA A 47 5.99 7.59 4.49
N PHE A 48 4.79 7.52 3.89
CA PHE A 48 3.56 7.21 4.63
C PHE A 48 3.55 5.81 5.24
N ARG A 49 4.43 4.89 4.80
CA ARG A 49 4.55 3.55 5.39
C ARG A 49 4.88 3.59 6.87
N ASP A 50 5.56 4.63 7.34
CA ASP A 50 5.99 4.74 8.75
C ASP A 50 4.81 4.98 9.70
N ILE A 51 3.62 5.33 9.18
CA ILE A 51 2.37 5.29 9.95
C ILE A 51 2.11 3.87 10.50
N ALA A 52 2.65 2.81 9.87
CA ALA A 52 2.58 1.44 10.39
C ALA A 52 3.27 1.26 11.75
N LEU A 53 4.18 2.16 12.16
CA LEU A 53 4.75 2.17 13.50
C LEU A 53 3.70 2.47 14.58
N SER A 54 2.55 3.06 14.21
CA SER A 54 1.40 3.23 15.11
C SER A 54 0.55 1.97 15.29
N GLY A 55 0.87 0.87 14.60
CA GLY A 55 0.09 -0.38 14.58
C GLY A 55 -1.00 -0.43 13.51
N ARG A 56 -1.29 0.69 12.81
CA ARG A 56 -2.23 0.75 11.70
C ARG A 56 -1.60 0.23 10.41
N ALA A 57 -2.20 -0.76 9.76
CA ALA A 57 -1.72 -1.18 8.44
C ALA A 57 -1.76 -0.03 7.42
N VAL A 58 -0.68 0.10 6.63
CA VAL A 58 -0.58 1.04 5.51
C VAL A 58 -0.45 0.25 4.21
N ILE A 59 -1.26 0.60 3.22
CA ILE A 59 -1.35 -0.08 1.93
C ILE A 59 -0.98 0.92 0.83
N HIS A 60 0.16 0.68 0.19
CA HIS A 60 0.51 1.32 -1.08
C HIS A 60 0.09 0.41 -2.23
N TYR A 61 -0.31 1.00 -3.35
CA TYR A 61 -0.53 0.28 -4.60
C TYR A 61 -0.13 1.17 -5.77
N ASP A 62 0.34 0.55 -6.85
CA ASP A 62 0.61 1.25 -8.10
C ASP A 62 -0.65 1.17 -8.97
N GLN A 63 -1.19 2.33 -9.33
CA GLN A 63 -2.34 2.43 -10.25
C GLN A 63 -1.97 1.82 -11.61
N LEU A 64 -2.98 1.34 -12.33
CA LEU A 64 -2.75 0.82 -13.68
C LEU A 64 -2.29 1.94 -14.62
N GLY A 65 -1.18 1.70 -15.32
CA GLY A 65 -0.56 2.61 -16.28
C GLY A 65 0.95 2.61 -16.14
#